data_AF-W1YER7-F1
#
_entry.id   AF-W1YER7-F1
#
_cell.length_a   1.000
_cell.length_b   1.000
_cell.length_c   1.000
_cell.angle_alpha   90.00
_cell.angle_beta   90.00
_cell.angle_gamma   90.00
#
_symmetry.space_group_name_H-M   'P 1'
#
loop_
_entity.id
_entity.type
_entity.pdbx_description
1 polymer ?
#
loop_
_entity_poly.entity_id
_entity_poly.type
_entity_poly.pdbx_seq_one_letter_code
_entity_poly.pdbx_strand_id
1 'polypeptide(L)'
;VLFRSHNRRELDNDATAHAEVLVIREACDVLKRWRLTGCTLYVTIEPCPMCAGAIINSRIDRVVYGASDYKGGAVESLFNVLS
;
A
#
# COMPACT_ATOMS: atom_id res chain seq x y z
N VAL A 1 -1.75 10.99 -11.68
CA VAL A 1 -1.44 10.67 -10.26
C VAL A 1 -2.49 11.36 -9.40
N LEU A 2 -3.24 10.61 -8.57
CA LEU A 2 -4.23 11.20 -7.66
C LEU A 2 -3.61 11.65 -6.33
N PHE A 3 -2.79 10.77 -5.74
CA PHE A 3 -2.13 10.96 -4.44
C PHE A 3 -0.71 10.38 -4.51
N ARG A 4 0.18 10.83 -3.61
CA ARG A 4 1.56 10.33 -3.53
C ARG A 4 2.06 10.40 -2.10
N SER A 5 2.74 9.34 -1.66
CA SER A 5 3.41 9.31 -0.37
C SER A 5 4.70 8.49 -0.44
N HIS A 6 5.50 8.56 0.61
CA HIS A 6 6.72 7.77 0.80
C HIS A 6 6.78 7.27 2.24
N ASN A 7 7.69 6.35 2.54
CA ASN A 7 7.86 5.83 3.90
C ASN A 7 8.25 6.95 4.86
N ARG A 8 7.50 7.12 5.95
CA ARG A 8 7.74 8.14 6.99
C ARG A 8 7.91 7.53 8.39
N ARG A 9 8.19 6.23 8.50
CA ARG A 9 8.32 5.51 9.78
C ARG A 9 9.16 6.24 10.82
N GLU A 10 10.37 6.64 10.44
CA GLU A 10 11.30 7.33 11.34
C GLU A 10 10.90 8.78 11.61
N LEU A 11 10.37 9.46 10.59
CA LEU A 11 9.95 10.85 10.68
C LEU A 11 8.74 11.02 11.63
N ASP A 12 7.78 10.11 11.54
CA ASP A 12 6.54 10.16 12.32
C ASP A 12 6.60 9.33 13.61
N ASN A 13 7.68 8.56 13.82
CA ASN A 13 7.76 7.52 14.86
C ASN A 13 6.55 6.55 14.84
N ASP A 14 6.05 6.23 13.63
CA ASP A 14 4.91 5.34 13.39
C ASP A 14 5.39 4.12 12.60
N ALA A 15 5.39 2.94 13.23
CA ALA A 15 5.78 1.69 12.59
C ALA A 15 4.93 1.33 11.37
N THR A 16 3.72 1.90 11.25
CA THR A 16 2.77 1.67 10.15
C THR A 16 2.86 2.70 9.03
N ALA A 17 3.71 3.72 9.15
CA ALA A 17 3.84 4.82 8.18
C ALA A 17 4.63 4.41 6.91
N HIS A 18 4.23 3.29 6.31
CA HIS A 18 4.65 2.84 4.98
C HIS A 18 3.96 3.66 3.89
N ALA A 19 4.60 3.77 2.73
CA ALA A 19 4.10 4.61 1.63
C ALA A 19 2.67 4.22 1.20
N GLU A 20 2.39 2.93 1.14
CA GLU A 20 1.11 2.33 0.75
C GLU A 20 0.00 2.69 1.75
N VAL A 21 0.28 2.56 3.05
CA VAL A 21 -0.68 2.89 4.11
C VAL A 21 -0.96 4.39 4.12
N LEU A 22 0.08 5.21 4.00
CA LEU A 22 -0.08 6.66 4.04
C LEU A 22 -0.87 7.18 2.83
N VAL A 23 -0.57 6.69 1.61
CA VAL A 23 -1.30 7.13 0.42
C VAL A 23 -2.76 6.65 0.42
N ILE A 24 -3.04 5.46 0.97
CA ILE A 24 -4.41 4.97 1.18
C ILE A 24 -5.15 5.87 2.17
N ARG A 25 -4.53 6.21 3.31
CA ARG A 25 -5.11 7.12 4.32
C ARG A 25 -5.42 8.48 3.71
N GLU A 26 -4.47 9.07 2.99
CA GLU A 26 -4.63 10.35 2.29
C GLU A 26 -5.77 10.30 1.26
N ALA A 27 -5.79 9.27 0.41
CA ALA A 27 -6.82 9.10 -0.62
C ALA A 27 -8.21 8.96 0.00
N CYS A 28 -8.35 8.16 1.07
CA CYS A 28 -9.63 7.99 1.75
C CYS A 28 -10.13 9.28 2.38
N ASP A 29 -9.23 10.06 2.99
CA ASP A 29 -9.59 11.31 3.66
C ASP A 29 -9.95 12.41 2.65
N VAL A 30 -9.24 12.52 1.52
CA VAL A 30 -9.54 13.53 0.50
C VAL A 30 -10.78 13.16 -0.33
N LEU A 31 -10.90 11.90 -0.75
CA LEU A 31 -12.06 11.45 -1.54
C LEU A 31 -13.31 11.20 -0.70
N LYS A 32 -13.21 11.33 0.63
CA LYS A 32 -14.28 11.08 1.62
C LYS A 32 -14.99 9.74 1.41
N ARG A 33 -14.21 8.71 1.10
CA ARG A 33 -14.66 7.33 0.93
C ARG A 33 -13.54 6.35 1.26
N TRP A 34 -13.87 5.22 1.86
CA TRP A 34 -12.88 4.20 2.23
C TRP A 34 -12.61 3.19 1.10
N ARG A 35 -13.54 3.03 0.16
CA ARG A 35 -13.36 2.19 -1.04
C ARG A 35 -12.66 2.99 -2.12
N LEU A 36 -11.52 2.50 -2.56
CA LEU A 36 -10.68 3.05 -3.62
C LEU A 36 -10.79 2.23 -4.91
N THR A 37 -11.94 1.62 -5.17
CA THR A 37 -12.23 0.90 -6.43
C THR A 37 -12.04 1.83 -7.62
N GLY A 38 -11.55 1.29 -8.73
CA GLY A 38 -11.11 2.04 -9.92
C GLY A 38 -9.70 2.62 -9.80
N CYS A 39 -9.02 2.47 -8.66
CA CYS A 39 -7.65 2.96 -8.48
C CYS A 39 -6.62 1.87 -8.75
N THR A 40 -5.46 2.28 -9.27
CA THR A 40 -4.24 1.47 -9.33
C THR A 40 -3.20 2.07 -8.41
N LEU A 41 -2.62 1.24 -7.53
CA LEU A 41 -1.53 1.63 -6.64
C LEU A 41 -0.18 1.26 -7.26
N TYR A 42 0.71 2.25 -7.42
CA TYR A 42 2.09 2.04 -7.84
C TYR A 42 3.02 2.18 -6.63
N VAL A 43 3.89 1.20 -6.41
CA VAL A 43 4.85 1.18 -5.31
C VAL A 43 6.22 0.71 -5.81
N THR A 44 7.31 1.18 -5.21
CA THR A 44 8.66 0.88 -5.70
C THR A 44 9.13 -0.53 -5.34
N ILE A 45 8.61 -1.09 -4.25
CA ILE A 45 8.96 -2.41 -3.72
C ILE A 45 7.69 -3.17 -3.37
N GLU A 46 7.76 -4.50 -3.39
CA GLU A 46 6.66 -5.38 -3.05
C GLU A 46 6.06 -5.07 -1.66
N PRO A 47 4.73 -4.88 -1.56
CA PRO A 47 4.04 -4.65 -0.30
C PRO A 47 4.26 -5.76 0.73
N CYS A 48 4.49 -5.36 1.98
CA CYS A 48 4.55 -6.28 3.12
C CYS A 48 3.16 -6.76 3.59
N PRO A 49 3.03 -7.74 4.50
CA PRO A 49 1.72 -8.28 4.92
C PRO A 49 0.74 -7.20 5.40
N MET A 50 1.24 -6.20 6.15
CA MET A 50 0.44 -5.07 6.61
C MET A 50 -0.12 -4.25 5.43
N CYS A 51 0.73 -3.90 4.47
CA CYS A 51 0.35 -3.08 3.33
C CYS A 51 -0.57 -3.86 2.37
N ALA A 52 -0.29 -5.14 2.14
CA ALA A 52 -1.16 -6.03 1.37
C ALA A 52 -2.57 -6.13 2.00
N GLY A 53 -2.66 -6.28 3.32
CA GLY A 53 -3.94 -6.23 4.03
C GLY A 53 -4.67 -4.89 3.88
N ALA A 54 -3.94 -3.76 3.95
CA ALA A 54 -4.51 -2.43 3.74
C ALA A 54 -5.06 -2.24 2.30
N ILE A 55 -4.37 -2.79 1.31
CA ILE A 55 -4.79 -2.77 -0.11
C ILE A 55 -6.10 -3.54 -0.29
N ILE A 56 -6.21 -4.75 0.28
CA ILE A 56 -7.45 -5.54 0.24
C ILE A 56 -8.60 -4.78 0.91
N ASN A 57 -8.35 -4.23 2.10
CA ASN A 57 -9.37 -3.52 2.87
C ASN A 57 -9.85 -2.24 2.19
N SER A 58 -8.98 -1.57 1.44
CA SER A 58 -9.32 -0.37 0.66
C SER A 58 -9.91 -0.67 -0.71
N ARG A 59 -9.97 -1.95 -1.14
CA ARG A 59 -10.56 -2.36 -2.43
C ARG A 59 -9.88 -1.69 -3.63
N ILE A 60 -8.56 -1.62 -3.61
CA ILE A 60 -7.76 -1.19 -4.77
C ILE A 60 -7.75 -2.32 -5.80
N ASP A 61 -8.03 -1.99 -7.06
CA ASP A 61 -8.25 -3.01 -8.11
C ASP A 61 -6.95 -3.60 -8.63
N ARG A 62 -5.87 -2.81 -8.63
CA ARG A 62 -4.58 -3.23 -9.18
C ARG A 62 -3.42 -2.65 -8.37
N VAL A 63 -2.44 -3.49 -8.08
CA VAL A 63 -1.15 -3.09 -7.53
C VAL A 63 -0.08 -3.34 -8.57
N VAL A 64 0.81 -2.37 -8.76
CA VAL A 64 1.99 -2.49 -9.60
C VAL A 64 3.19 -2.16 -8.74
N TYR A 65 4.11 -3.09 -8.58
CA TYR A 65 5.31 -2.90 -7.79
C TYR A 65 6.59 -3.08 -8.62
N GLY A 66 7.67 -2.43 -8.23
CA GLY A 66 8.95 -2.44 -8.96
C GLY A 66 9.79 -3.68 -8.68
N ALA A 67 10.32 -3.78 -7.46
CA ALA A 67 11.18 -4.88 -7.03
C ALA A 67 10.46 -5.83 -6.07
N SER A 68 10.75 -7.13 -6.15
CA SER A 68 10.34 -8.13 -5.15
C SER A 68 11.01 -7.91 -3.80
N ASP A 69 10.34 -8.28 -2.71
CA ASP A 69 10.90 -8.25 -1.35
C ASP A 69 10.93 -9.67 -0.75
N TYR A 70 12.08 -10.33 -0.85
CA TYR A 70 12.27 -11.69 -0.32
C TYR A 70 12.35 -11.78 1.22
N LYS A 71 12.38 -10.65 1.93
CA LYS A 71 12.43 -10.62 3.40
C LYS A 71 11.09 -10.27 4.03
N GLY A 72 10.27 -9.49 3.33
CA GLY A 72 9.04 -8.96 3.87
C GLY A 72 7.85 -8.92 2.91
N GLY A 73 8.01 -9.33 1.64
CA GLY A 73 6.99 -9.22 0.61
C GLY A 73 5.85 -10.22 0.78
N ALA A 74 4.61 -9.76 0.59
CA ALA A 74 3.40 -10.55 0.80
C ALA A 74 2.47 -10.60 -0.42
N VAL A 75 2.99 -10.26 -1.60
CA VAL A 75 2.23 -10.36 -2.85
C VAL A 75 2.58 -11.65 -3.57
N GLU A 76 3.87 -11.93 -3.76
CA GLU A 76 4.39 -13.12 -4.44
C GLU A 76 5.63 -13.73 -3.74
N SER A 77 6.37 -12.96 -2.93
CA SER A 77 7.64 -13.44 -2.37
C SER A 77 7.48 -14.45 -1.22
N LEU A 78 6.85 -14.04 -0.10
CA LEU A 78 6.69 -14.91 1.08
C LEU A 78 5.24 -15.37 1.27
N PHE A 79 4.30 -14.56 0.81
CA PHE A 79 2.87 -14.82 0.91
C PHE A 79 2.19 -14.42 -0.40
N ASN A 80 0.99 -14.96 -0.62
CA ASN A 80 0.10 -14.56 -1.71
C ASN A 80 -1.16 -13.95 -1.10
N VAL A 81 -1.05 -12.77 -0.49
CA VAL A 81 -2.18 -12.15 0.22
C VAL A 81 -3.19 -11.56 -0.77
N LEU A 82 -2.72 -11.02 -1.91
CA LEU A 82 -3.55 -10.33 -2.91
C LEU A 82 -4.17 -11.27 -3.97
N SER A 83 -4.06 -12.59 -3.80
CA SER A 83 -4.52 -13.62 -4.75
C SER A 83 -6.04 -13.70 -4.89
#